data_AF-A0A091E587-F1
#
_entry.id   AF-A0A091E587-F1
#
_cell.length_a   1.000
_cell.length_b   1.000
_cell.length_c   1.000
_cell.angle_alpha   90.00
_cell.angle_beta   90.00
_cell.angle_gamma   90.00
#
_symmetry.space_group_name_H-M   'P 1'
#
loop_
_entity.id
_entity.type
_entity.pdbx_description
1 polymer ?
#
loop_
_entity_poly.entity_id
_entity_poly.type
_entity_poly.pdbx_seq_one_letter_code
_entity_poly.pdbx_strand_id
1 'polypeptide(L)'
;FCQLSQEKILKIMNMVKNKEVSIEGALHLAQKEVYAEKDPQDLLTGSQFNFIIYKYKHYRWQKRILQLDFNTRIVFNIEKGIIKKQFPFSQVKGCEDAERRRFSIVFHGRQDYELEAVSLDDKRKIIYLLSRVIQSNSYKRPAESCSGGPAECDVIHEGLLDLQQSTSTSTKWVKCLAQLREGELALYCLGLGHRGQPAAPATATVPLLAGNVGVSGDS
;
A
#
# COMPACT_ATOMS: atom_id res chain seq x y z
N PHE A 1 20.20 -10.25 -11.92
CA PHE A 1 19.16 -10.92 -12.71
C PHE A 1 18.81 -12.22 -12.00
N CYS A 2 17.57 -12.40 -11.53
CA CYS A 2 17.15 -13.65 -10.88
C CYS A 2 16.64 -14.62 -11.96
N GLN A 3 17.14 -15.85 -11.93
CA GLN A 3 16.85 -16.88 -12.92
C GLN A 3 15.74 -17.79 -12.38
N LEU A 4 14.76 -18.14 -13.23
CA LEU A 4 13.73 -19.14 -12.92
C LEU A 4 14.36 -20.51 -12.62
N SER A 5 13.72 -21.31 -11.77
CA SER A 5 14.04 -22.72 -11.62
C SER A 5 13.98 -23.46 -12.97
N GLN A 6 14.88 -24.42 -13.18
CA GLN A 6 15.02 -25.13 -14.45
C GLN A 6 13.73 -25.84 -14.88
N GLU A 7 12.98 -26.40 -13.92
CA GLU A 7 11.69 -27.07 -14.17
C GLU A 7 10.63 -26.12 -14.74
N LYS A 8 10.57 -24.89 -14.24
CA LYS A 8 9.60 -23.88 -14.72
C LYS A 8 9.98 -23.34 -16.10
N ILE A 9 11.28 -23.14 -16.34
CA ILE A 9 11.77 -22.77 -17.68
C ILE A 9 11.35 -23.85 -18.68
N LEU A 10 11.60 -25.13 -18.35
CA LEU A 10 11.20 -26.26 -19.18
C LEU A 10 9.69 -26.32 -19.40
N LYS A 11 8.88 -26.09 -18.36
CA LYS A 11 7.42 -26.06 -18.45
C LYS A 11 6.92 -24.97 -19.41
N ILE A 12 7.41 -23.74 -19.26
CA ILE A 12 7.01 -22.60 -20.11
C ILE A 12 7.47 -22.84 -21.55
N MET A 13 8.69 -23.32 -21.76
CA MET A 13 9.20 -23.68 -23.09
C MET A 13 8.36 -24.77 -23.75
N ASN A 14 7.91 -25.77 -22.99
CA ASN A 14 7.09 -26.84 -23.54
C ASN A 14 5.71 -26.35 -23.98
N MET A 15 5.10 -25.43 -23.22
CA MET A 15 3.83 -24.79 -23.61
C MET A 15 3.96 -23.99 -24.92
N VAL A 16 5.09 -23.30 -25.13
CA VAL A 16 5.38 -22.62 -26.40
C VAL A 16 5.57 -23.62 -27.53
N LYS A 17 6.35 -24.69 -27.28
CA LYS A 17 6.61 -25.76 -28.25
C LYS A 17 5.32 -26.44 -28.71
N ASN A 18 4.38 -26.64 -27.78
CA ASN A 18 3.08 -27.25 -28.06
C ASN A 18 2.05 -26.26 -28.64
N LYS A 19 2.43 -24.99 -28.86
CA LYS A 19 1.54 -23.90 -29.31
C LYS A 19 0.37 -23.62 -28.36
N GLU A 20 0.47 -24.05 -27.11
CA GLU A 20 -0.52 -23.77 -26.06
C GLU A 20 -0.48 -22.28 -25.66
N VAL A 21 0.69 -21.65 -25.78
CA VAL A 21 0.92 -20.25 -25.42
C VAL A 21 1.80 -19.58 -26.49
N SER A 22 1.49 -18.33 -26.82
CA SER A 22 2.31 -17.52 -27.72
C SER A 22 3.64 -17.11 -27.07
N ILE A 23 4.62 -16.71 -27.88
CA ILE A 23 5.92 -16.24 -27.36
C ILE A 23 5.74 -15.08 -26.36
N GLU A 24 4.82 -14.15 -26.65
CA GLU A 24 4.49 -13.03 -25.76
C GLU A 24 3.78 -13.50 -24.48
N GLY A 25 2.86 -14.46 -24.59
CA GLY A 25 2.21 -15.07 -23.44
C GLY A 25 3.19 -15.80 -22.53
N ALA A 26 4.22 -16.43 -23.10
CA ALA A 26 5.26 -17.14 -22.37
C ALA A 26 6.20 -16.18 -21.63
N LEU A 27 6.51 -15.03 -22.21
CA LEU A 27 7.22 -13.94 -21.53
C LEU A 27 6.45 -13.45 -20.30
N HIS A 28 5.13 -13.28 -20.44
CA HIS A 28 4.27 -12.88 -19.33
C HIS A 28 4.21 -13.95 -18.21
N LEU A 29 4.12 -15.23 -18.59
CA LEU A 29 4.16 -16.35 -17.64
C LEU A 29 5.51 -16.45 -16.90
N ALA A 30 6.61 -16.32 -17.63
CA ALA A 30 7.96 -16.36 -17.05
C ALA A 30 8.15 -15.23 -16.02
N GLN A 31 7.70 -14.02 -16.35
CA GLN A 31 7.74 -12.91 -15.39
C GLN A 31 6.90 -13.21 -14.15
N LYS A 32 5.66 -13.65 -14.33
CA LYS A 32 4.77 -14.02 -13.21
C LYS A 32 5.40 -15.05 -12.26
N GLU A 33 6.10 -16.03 -12.80
CA GLU A 33 6.78 -17.09 -12.02
C GLU A 33 8.03 -16.60 -11.28
N VAL A 34 8.84 -15.70 -11.87
CA VAL A 34 10.00 -15.08 -11.19
C VAL A 34 9.54 -14.33 -9.93
N TYR A 35 8.37 -13.72 -10.00
CA TYR A 35 7.78 -12.96 -8.91
C TYR A 35 7.04 -13.82 -7.88
N ALA A 36 6.77 -15.10 -8.18
CA ALA A 36 6.10 -16.03 -7.29
C ALA A 36 7.06 -16.85 -6.41
N GLU A 37 8.35 -16.95 -6.78
CA GLU A 37 9.35 -17.82 -6.14
C GLU A 37 10.01 -17.23 -4.89
N LYS A 38 9.74 -15.97 -4.57
CA LYS A 38 10.18 -15.34 -3.31
C LYS A 38 9.06 -15.44 -2.30
N ASP A 39 9.37 -15.93 -1.09
CA ASP A 39 8.42 -15.85 0.03
C ASP A 39 8.00 -14.37 0.17
N PRO A 40 6.75 -14.00 -0.14
CA PRO A 40 6.43 -12.62 -0.49
C PRO A 40 6.53 -11.66 0.70
N GLN A 41 6.49 -12.21 1.91
CA GLN A 41 6.49 -11.45 3.16
C GLN A 41 7.89 -10.94 3.52
N ASP A 42 8.93 -11.79 3.39
CA ASP A 42 10.29 -11.47 3.86
C ASP A 42 11.02 -10.35 3.10
N LEU A 43 10.64 -10.10 1.83
CA LEU A 43 11.25 -9.01 1.05
C LEU A 43 10.51 -7.68 1.16
N LEU A 44 9.30 -7.69 1.71
CA LEU A 44 8.43 -6.51 1.79
C LEU A 44 8.32 -5.98 3.21
N THR A 45 8.55 -6.82 4.23
CA THR A 45 8.72 -6.37 5.62
C THR A 45 9.88 -5.38 5.70
N GLY A 46 9.65 -4.20 6.28
CA GLY A 46 10.69 -3.16 6.41
C GLY A 46 10.78 -2.20 5.22
N SER A 47 10.14 -2.48 4.08
CA SER A 47 10.51 -1.85 2.80
C SER A 47 9.59 -0.71 2.35
N GLN A 48 10.21 0.38 1.89
CA GLN A 48 9.56 1.52 1.22
C GLN A 48 10.01 1.59 -0.24
N PHE A 49 9.05 1.68 -1.16
CA PHE A 49 9.31 1.79 -2.60
C PHE A 49 8.83 3.13 -3.14
N ASN A 50 9.70 3.86 -3.84
CA ASN A 50 9.41 5.18 -4.39
C ASN A 50 9.47 5.14 -5.92
N PHE A 51 8.40 5.56 -6.58
CA PHE A 51 8.32 5.62 -8.03
C PHE A 51 7.99 7.02 -8.50
N ILE A 52 8.71 7.49 -9.51
CA ILE A 52 8.30 8.70 -10.22
C ILE A 52 7.14 8.31 -11.13
N ILE A 53 6.02 9.01 -11.00
CA ILE A 53 4.85 8.85 -11.85
C ILE A 53 4.34 10.19 -12.31
N TYR A 54 3.45 10.19 -13.28
CA TYR A 54 2.66 11.33 -13.68
C TYR A 54 1.21 11.10 -13.30
N LYS A 55 0.62 12.04 -12.57
CA LYS A 55 -0.81 12.02 -12.24
C LYS A 55 -1.56 12.91 -13.22
N TYR A 56 -2.65 12.41 -13.79
CA TYR A 56 -3.54 13.21 -14.61
C TYR A 56 -4.34 14.20 -13.75
N LYS A 57 -4.33 15.50 -14.09
CA LYS A 57 -5.18 16.52 -13.45
C LYS A 57 -5.55 17.60 -14.46
N HIS A 58 -6.85 17.88 -14.63
CA HIS A 58 -7.40 18.97 -15.46
C HIS A 58 -6.53 19.26 -16.69
N TYR A 59 -6.38 18.27 -17.58
CA TYR A 59 -5.67 18.36 -18.86
C TYR A 59 -4.14 18.33 -18.84
N ARG A 60 -3.48 18.17 -17.68
CA ARG A 60 -2.01 18.06 -17.61
C ARG A 60 -1.55 16.89 -16.73
N TRP A 61 -0.49 16.23 -17.19
CA TRP A 61 0.26 15.25 -16.44
C TRP A 61 1.22 15.94 -15.47
N GLN A 62 1.06 15.67 -14.18
CA GLN A 62 1.87 16.30 -13.14
C GLN A 62 2.80 15.26 -12.51
N LYS A 63 4.11 15.51 -12.54
CA LYS A 63 5.12 14.63 -11.94
C LYS A 63 4.88 14.52 -10.43
N ARG A 64 4.92 13.30 -9.91
CA ARG A 64 4.76 12.93 -8.49
C ARG A 64 5.72 11.82 -8.12
N ILE A 65 5.90 11.62 -6.83
CA ILE A 65 6.42 10.38 -6.27
C ILE A 65 5.21 9.60 -5.74
N LEU A 66 5.04 8.37 -6.22
CA LEU A 66 4.17 7.36 -5.63
C LEU A 66 5.03 6.51 -4.71
N GLN A 67 4.76 6.59 -3.41
CA GLN A 67 5.48 5.83 -2.41
C GLN A 67 4.57 4.74 -1.86
N LEU A 68 5.02 3.49 -1.90
CA LEU A 68 4.39 2.36 -1.25
C LEU A 68 5.23 2.02 -0.02
N ASP A 69 4.68 2.29 1.16
CA ASP A 69 5.34 2.03 2.43
C ASP A 69 4.65 0.83 3.10
N PHE A 70 5.35 -0.30 3.15
CA PHE A 70 4.83 -1.53 3.75
C PHE A 70 4.92 -1.53 5.28
N ASN A 71 5.73 -0.65 5.88
CA ASN A 71 5.82 -0.51 7.33
C ASN A 71 4.57 0.16 7.88
N THR A 72 4.21 1.31 7.30
CA THR A 72 3.00 2.05 7.70
C THR A 72 1.74 1.52 7.00
N ARG A 73 1.89 0.72 5.94
CA ARG A 73 0.81 0.21 5.08
C ARG A 73 0.01 1.33 4.43
N ILE A 74 0.72 2.32 3.90
CA ILE A 74 0.14 3.52 3.28
C ILE A 74 0.79 3.76 1.91
N VAL A 75 -0.05 4.10 0.93
CA VAL A 75 0.36 4.67 -0.36
C VAL A 75 0.36 6.18 -0.26
N PHE A 76 1.50 6.83 -0.50
CA PHE A 76 1.62 8.28 -0.52
C PHE A 76 1.72 8.81 -1.95
N ASN A 77 1.05 9.93 -2.21
CA ASN A 77 1.27 10.76 -3.39
C ASN A 77 1.99 12.03 -2.96
N ILE A 78 3.23 12.21 -3.43
CA ILE A 78 4.10 13.32 -3.02
C ILE A 78 4.38 14.20 -4.24
N GLU A 79 4.24 15.51 -4.06
CA GLU A 79 4.59 16.53 -5.05
C GLU A 79 5.64 17.46 -4.48
N LYS A 80 6.81 17.54 -5.12
CA LYS A 80 7.89 18.46 -4.72
C LYS A 80 8.22 18.36 -3.21
N GLY A 81 8.29 17.12 -2.70
CA GLY A 81 8.54 16.84 -1.28
C GLY A 81 7.32 16.99 -0.35
N ILE A 82 6.18 17.44 -0.84
CA ILE A 82 4.96 17.64 -0.04
C ILE A 82 3.97 16.50 -0.30
N ILE A 83 3.55 15.81 0.76
CA ILE A 83 2.49 14.79 0.70
C ILE A 83 1.16 15.47 0.30
N LYS A 84 0.62 15.11 -0.87
CA LYS A 84 -0.66 15.61 -1.40
C LYS A 84 -1.83 14.71 -1.06
N LYS A 85 -1.63 13.39 -1.09
CA LYS A 85 -2.64 12.38 -0.73
C LYS A 85 -1.97 11.19 -0.05
N GLN A 86 -2.74 10.52 0.79
CA GLN A 86 -2.36 9.31 1.52
C GLN A 86 -3.53 8.34 1.41
N PHE A 87 -3.23 7.07 1.14
CA PHE A 87 -4.22 6.02 0.98
C PHE A 87 -3.78 4.80 1.79
N PRO A 88 -4.50 4.44 2.86
CA PRO A 88 -4.29 3.16 3.54
C PRO A 88 -4.36 2.00 2.56
N PHE A 89 -3.51 0.99 2.75
CA PHE A 89 -3.52 -0.22 1.94
C PHE A 89 -4.89 -0.90 1.96
N SER A 90 -5.59 -0.89 3.10
CA SER A 90 -6.94 -1.42 3.25
C SER A 90 -7.99 -0.80 2.32
N GLN A 91 -7.75 0.41 1.81
CA GLN A 91 -8.64 1.04 0.84
C GLN A 91 -8.36 0.58 -0.59
N VAL A 92 -7.18 0.01 -0.87
CA VAL A 92 -6.79 -0.45 -2.20
C VAL A 92 -7.58 -1.72 -2.51
N LYS A 93 -8.54 -1.60 -3.43
CA LYS A 93 -9.37 -2.70 -3.92
C LYS A 93 -8.70 -3.44 -5.07
N GLY A 94 -8.03 -2.70 -5.95
CA GLY A 94 -7.54 -3.23 -7.22
C GLY A 94 -6.51 -2.33 -7.89
N CYS A 95 -5.95 -2.82 -8.98
CA CYS A 95 -5.10 -2.06 -9.89
C CYS A 95 -5.49 -2.46 -11.31
N GLU A 96 -5.82 -1.50 -12.17
CA GLU A 96 -6.13 -1.76 -13.57
C GLU A 96 -4.94 -1.42 -14.44
N ASP A 97 -4.56 -2.37 -15.28
CA ASP A 97 -3.54 -2.20 -16.30
C ASP A 97 -4.17 -1.54 -17.53
N ALA A 98 -3.75 -0.32 -17.84
CA ALA A 98 -4.18 0.42 -19.03
C ALA A 98 -3.07 0.45 -20.09
N GLU A 99 -3.39 0.84 -21.33
CA GLU A 99 -2.40 0.82 -22.40
C GLU A 99 -1.12 1.62 -22.12
N ARG A 100 0.00 1.16 -22.69
CA ARG A 100 1.33 1.77 -22.57
C ARG A 100 1.80 1.78 -21.11
N ARG A 101 2.15 2.96 -20.57
CA ARG A 101 2.64 3.15 -19.20
C ARG A 101 1.54 3.58 -18.23
N ARG A 102 0.29 3.65 -18.68
CA ARG A 102 -0.85 4.06 -17.86
C ARG A 102 -1.34 2.89 -17.01
N PHE A 103 -1.86 3.22 -15.83
CA PHE A 103 -2.54 2.30 -14.92
C PHE A 103 -3.43 3.10 -13.96
N SER A 104 -4.37 2.45 -13.30
CA SER A 104 -5.20 3.07 -12.27
C SER A 104 -5.13 2.27 -10.96
N ILE A 105 -5.18 2.97 -9.82
CA ILE A 105 -5.37 2.33 -8.51
C ILE A 105 -6.84 2.47 -8.14
N VAL A 106 -7.51 1.35 -7.93
CA VAL A 106 -8.94 1.27 -7.61
C VAL A 106 -9.12 1.23 -6.10
N PHE A 107 -10.01 2.06 -5.57
CA PHE A 107 -10.24 2.20 -4.13
C PHE A 107 -11.66 1.85 -3.72
N HIS A 108 -11.84 1.42 -2.47
CA HIS A 108 -13.16 1.30 -1.87
C HIS A 108 -13.76 2.70 -1.60
N GLY A 109 -14.96 2.96 -2.15
CA GLY A 109 -15.75 4.17 -1.86
C GLY A 109 -15.15 5.48 -2.36
N ARG A 110 -14.22 5.44 -3.32
CA ARG A 110 -13.57 6.62 -3.91
C ARG A 110 -13.30 6.41 -5.40
N GLN A 111 -13.09 7.51 -6.13
CA GLN A 111 -12.72 7.47 -7.54
C GLN A 111 -11.33 6.85 -7.74
N ASP A 112 -11.18 6.12 -8.84
CA ASP A 112 -9.92 5.55 -9.27
C ASP A 112 -8.84 6.59 -9.52
N TYR A 113 -7.61 6.20 -9.26
CA TYR A 113 -6.47 7.10 -9.30
C TYR A 113 -5.61 6.79 -10.51
N GLU A 114 -5.84 7.53 -11.59
CA GLU A 114 -5.14 7.38 -12.87
C GLU A 114 -3.71 7.94 -12.82
N LEU A 115 -2.76 7.09 -13.24
CA LEU A 115 -1.33 7.36 -13.21
C LEU A 115 -0.65 6.88 -14.49
N GLU A 116 0.49 7.49 -14.81
CA GLU A 116 1.41 7.02 -15.84
C GLU A 116 2.80 6.83 -15.22
N ALA A 117 3.38 5.64 -15.40
CA ALA A 117 4.75 5.37 -14.98
C ALA A 117 5.78 6.02 -15.92
N VAL A 118 7.00 6.26 -15.43
CA VAL A 118 8.10 6.76 -16.28
C VAL A 118 8.57 5.71 -17.29
N SER A 119 8.52 4.43 -16.92
CA SER A 119 8.93 3.31 -17.76
C SER A 119 7.93 2.14 -17.67
N LEU A 120 7.96 1.23 -18.65
CA LEU A 120 7.19 -0.01 -18.58
C LEU A 120 7.63 -0.90 -17.42
N ASP A 121 8.93 -0.89 -17.09
CA ASP A 121 9.45 -1.68 -15.98
C ASP A 121 9.01 -1.12 -14.63
N ASP A 122 8.98 0.20 -14.46
CA ASP A 122 8.41 0.80 -13.26
C ASP A 122 6.92 0.48 -13.14
N LYS A 123 6.16 0.55 -14.24
CA LYS A 123 4.75 0.13 -14.24
C LYS A 123 4.61 -1.32 -13.76
N ARG A 124 5.39 -2.25 -14.32
CA ARG A 124 5.36 -3.68 -13.93
C ARG A 124 5.66 -3.85 -12.43
N LYS A 125 6.70 -3.16 -11.92
CA LYS A 125 7.06 -3.19 -10.50
C LYS A 125 5.95 -2.64 -9.61
N ILE A 126 5.34 -1.52 -10.00
CA ILE A 126 4.24 -0.90 -9.24
C ILE A 126 3.03 -1.85 -9.20
N ILE A 127 2.61 -2.39 -10.35
CA ILE A 127 1.49 -3.34 -10.44
C ILE A 127 1.77 -4.57 -9.58
N TYR A 128 3.00 -5.10 -9.65
CA TYR A 128 3.41 -6.22 -8.82
C TYR A 128 3.27 -5.90 -7.32
N LEU A 129 3.81 -4.77 -6.85
CA LEU A 129 3.71 -4.38 -5.45
C LEU A 129 2.24 -4.16 -5.02
N LEU A 130 1.43 -3.51 -5.85
CA LEU A 130 0.00 -3.34 -5.57
C LEU A 130 -0.75 -4.67 -5.50
N SER A 131 -0.41 -5.64 -6.34
CA SER A 131 -1.00 -6.99 -6.26
C SER A 131 -0.74 -7.67 -4.92
N ARG A 132 0.44 -7.42 -4.31
CA ARG A 132 0.78 -7.91 -2.97
C ARG A 132 -0.05 -7.21 -1.90
N VAL A 133 -0.22 -5.89 -2.02
CA VAL A 133 -1.11 -5.13 -1.13
C VAL A 133 -2.53 -5.71 -1.16
N ILE A 134 -3.10 -5.91 -2.35
CA ILE A 134 -4.47 -6.44 -2.53
C ILE A 134 -4.60 -7.85 -1.95
N GLN A 135 -3.61 -8.72 -2.16
CA GLN A 135 -3.60 -10.06 -1.59
C GLN A 135 -3.52 -10.01 -0.06
N SER A 136 -2.64 -9.18 0.50
CA SER A 136 -2.51 -9.05 1.96
C SER A 136 -3.80 -8.54 2.63
N ASN A 137 -4.59 -7.70 1.95
CA ASN A 137 -5.90 -7.27 2.43
C ASN A 137 -6.91 -8.42 2.48
N SER A 138 -6.79 -9.41 1.60
CA SER A 138 -7.75 -10.53 1.49
C SER A 138 -7.58 -11.56 2.61
N TYR A 139 -6.34 -11.79 3.07
CA TYR A 139 -6.02 -12.72 4.17
C TYR A 139 -6.46 -12.22 5.56
N LYS A 140 -6.85 -10.95 5.69
CA LYS A 140 -7.37 -10.37 6.95
C LYS A 140 -8.88 -10.56 7.16
N ARG A 141 -9.60 -11.17 6.22
CA ARG A 141 -10.99 -11.56 6.49
C ARG A 141 -10.95 -12.82 7.37
N PRO A 142 -11.59 -12.84 8.56
CA PRO A 142 -11.51 -14.00 9.44
C PRO A 142 -12.10 -15.22 8.74
N ALA A 143 -11.24 -16.10 8.24
CA ALA A 143 -11.56 -17.50 8.07
C ALA A 143 -11.21 -18.16 9.41
N GLU A 144 -12.20 -18.79 10.02
CA GLU A 144 -12.09 -19.46 11.31
C GLU A 144 -10.98 -20.54 11.30
N SER A 145 -10.21 -20.58 12.39
CA SER A 145 -9.47 -21.74 12.94
C SER A 145 -8.16 -22.22 12.27
N CYS A 146 -7.02 -22.05 12.97
CA CYS A 146 -6.22 -23.12 13.61
C CYS A 146 -4.69 -22.90 13.59
N SER A 147 -4.11 -22.99 14.81
CA SER A 147 -2.74 -23.31 15.23
C SER A 147 -1.54 -22.46 14.79
N GLY A 148 -1.03 -21.66 15.75
CA GLY A 148 0.32 -21.79 16.33
C GLY A 148 1.54 -21.60 15.42
N GLY A 149 2.00 -20.34 15.30
CA GLY A 149 3.31 -19.94 14.75
C GLY A 149 3.61 -18.49 15.18
N PRO A 150 4.90 -18.08 15.29
CA PRO A 150 5.32 -16.93 16.09
C PRO A 150 4.85 -15.59 15.51
N ALA A 151 4.58 -14.67 16.44
CA ALA A 151 3.98 -13.37 16.24
C ALA A 151 4.68 -12.51 15.19
N GLU A 152 4.02 -12.30 14.05
CA GLU A 152 4.38 -11.21 13.15
C GLU A 152 3.17 -10.76 12.32
N CYS A 153 2.25 -10.04 12.98
CA CYS A 153 1.42 -8.96 12.43
C CYS A 153 0.26 -8.62 13.40
N ASP A 154 0.55 -8.25 14.65
CA ASP A 154 -0.50 -7.95 15.63
C ASP A 154 -1.12 -6.56 15.45
N VAL A 155 -1.67 -6.27 14.27
CA VAL A 155 -2.68 -5.20 14.13
C VAL A 155 -4.04 -5.87 14.33
N ILE A 156 -4.52 -5.83 15.58
CA ILE A 156 -5.83 -6.35 16.02
C ILE A 156 -6.95 -5.71 15.21
N HIS A 157 -6.86 -4.40 14.96
CA HIS A 157 -7.86 -3.68 14.20
C HIS A 157 -7.28 -2.48 13.49
N GLU A 158 -7.79 -2.16 12.29
CA GLU A 158 -7.42 -0.97 11.54
C GLU A 158 -8.67 -0.23 11.06
N GLY A 159 -8.67 1.10 11.16
CA GLY A 159 -9.85 1.89 10.85
C GLY A 159 -9.52 3.36 10.59
N LEU A 160 -10.43 4.05 9.91
CA LEU A 160 -10.36 5.50 9.79
C LEU A 160 -11.08 6.14 10.99
N LEU A 161 -10.42 7.04 11.69
CA LEU A 161 -10.99 7.84 12.77
C LEU A 161 -10.88 9.33 12.45
N ASP A 162 -11.72 10.14 13.07
CA ASP A 162 -11.59 11.60 13.10
C ASP A 162 -10.99 12.00 14.46
N LEU A 163 -9.74 12.48 14.45
CA LEU A 163 -9.05 12.94 15.65
C LEU A 163 -9.30 14.42 15.87
N GLN A 164 -9.80 14.78 17.05
CA GLN A 164 -9.91 16.17 17.47
C GLN A 164 -8.54 16.70 17.88
N GLN A 165 -8.05 17.71 17.18
CA GLN A 165 -6.86 18.48 17.56
C GLN A 165 -7.30 19.87 18.01
N SER A 166 -7.18 20.14 19.31
CA SER A 166 -7.33 21.48 19.86
C SER A 166 -5.99 22.20 19.84
N THR A 167 -5.85 23.25 19.02
CA THR A 167 -4.82 24.27 19.27
C THR A 167 -5.39 25.32 20.22
N SER A 168 -4.53 26.13 20.83
CA SER A 168 -4.93 27.23 21.73
C SER A 168 -5.91 28.24 21.11
N THR A 169 -6.16 28.17 19.80
CA THR A 169 -7.00 29.11 19.04
C THR A 169 -8.08 28.45 18.16
N SER A 170 -8.13 27.12 18.03
CA SER A 170 -9.12 26.45 17.17
C SER A 170 -9.16 24.93 17.40
N THR A 171 -10.37 24.36 17.38
CA THR A 171 -10.60 22.92 17.34
C THR A 171 -10.75 22.46 15.90
N LYS A 172 -9.91 21.52 15.45
CA LYS A 172 -9.98 20.92 14.11
C LYS A 172 -10.09 19.40 14.20
N TRP A 173 -10.92 18.81 13.35
CA TRP A 173 -11.02 17.36 13.21
C TRP A 173 -10.17 16.91 12.01
N VAL A 174 -9.26 15.96 12.25
CA VAL A 174 -8.32 15.45 11.23
C VAL A 174 -8.55 13.96 11.06
N LYS A 175 -8.79 13.52 9.82
CA LYS A 175 -8.88 12.09 9.51
C LYS A 175 -7.54 11.41 9.74
N CYS A 176 -7.52 10.32 10.49
CA CYS A 176 -6.35 9.49 10.69
C CYS A 176 -6.66 8.01 10.39
N LEU A 177 -5.64 7.29 9.95
CA LEU A 177 -5.66 5.83 10.00
C LEU A 177 -5.20 5.43 11.40
N ALA A 178 -6.04 4.70 12.11
CA ALA A 178 -5.72 4.09 13.38
C ALA A 178 -5.36 2.63 13.17
N GLN A 179 -4.22 2.20 13.71
CA GLN A 179 -3.83 0.80 13.81
C GLN A 179 -3.75 0.44 15.29
N LEU A 180 -4.67 -0.42 15.73
CA LEU A 180 -4.70 -0.99 17.06
C LEU A 180 -3.84 -2.26 17.07
N ARG A 181 -2.85 -2.29 17.96
CA ARG A 181 -2.02 -3.44 18.27
C ARG A 181 -2.22 -3.83 19.73
N GLU A 182 -1.74 -5.00 20.12
CA GLU A 182 -1.77 -5.38 21.53
C GLU A 182 -0.95 -4.37 22.35
N GLY A 183 -1.63 -3.63 23.24
CA GLY A 183 -1.02 -2.60 24.09
C GLY A 183 -0.65 -1.28 23.40
N GLU A 184 -0.95 -1.07 22.11
CA GLU A 184 -0.56 0.16 21.40
C GLU A 184 -1.61 0.61 20.38
N LEU A 185 -1.84 1.93 20.28
CA LEU A 185 -2.61 2.56 19.21
C LEU A 185 -1.71 3.50 18.41
N ALA A 186 -1.45 3.17 17.15
CA ALA A 186 -0.71 4.02 16.23
C ALA A 186 -1.68 4.84 15.36
N LEU A 187 -1.53 6.17 15.36
CA LEU A 187 -2.33 7.10 14.57
C LEU A 187 -1.49 7.73 13.46
N TYR A 188 -1.96 7.60 12.22
CA TYR A 188 -1.36 8.21 11.03
C TYR A 188 -2.30 9.28 10.47
N CYS A 189 -1.97 10.56 10.69
CA CYS A 189 -2.82 11.67 10.24
C CYS A 189 -2.83 11.79 8.70
N LEU A 190 -4.01 11.62 8.11
CA LEU A 190 -4.26 11.70 6.67
C LEU A 190 -4.50 13.16 6.26
N GLY A 191 -3.41 13.93 6.25
CA GLY A 191 -3.35 15.25 5.62
C GLY A 191 -3.39 16.43 6.60
N LEU A 192 -2.22 17.00 6.84
CA LEU A 192 -2.04 18.42 7.21
C LEU A 192 -0.78 18.95 6.51
N GLY A 193 -0.90 19.21 5.21
CA GLY A 193 0.06 20.05 4.51
C GLY A 193 -0.33 21.50 4.64
N HIS A 194 -0.15 22.13 5.81
CA HIS A 194 -0.17 23.59 5.89
C HIS A 194 1.25 24.14 6.03
N ARG A 195 1.61 24.94 5.01
CA ARG A 195 2.75 25.83 4.81
C ARG A 195 3.54 26.17 6.08
N GLY A 196 4.83 25.78 6.13
CA GLY A 196 5.83 26.57 6.85
C GLY A 196 6.81 25.87 7.80
N GLN A 197 6.69 24.58 8.09
CA GLN A 197 7.69 23.84 8.89
C GLN A 197 7.82 22.38 8.41
N PRO A 198 8.99 21.73 8.57
CA PRO A 198 9.17 20.33 8.20
C PRO A 198 8.47 19.44 9.24
N ALA A 199 7.15 19.32 9.14
CA ALA A 199 6.42 18.33 9.92
C ALA A 199 6.54 16.98 9.21
N ALA A 200 7.36 16.11 9.78
CA ALA A 200 7.30 14.68 9.55
C ALA A 200 5.84 14.19 9.67
N PRO A 201 5.44 13.07 9.03
CA PRO A 201 4.18 12.44 9.36
C PRO A 201 4.14 12.26 10.89
N ALA A 202 3.22 12.96 11.56
CA ALA A 202 3.06 12.84 13.00
C ALA A 202 2.47 11.46 13.28
N THR A 203 3.36 10.49 13.45
CA THR A 203 3.05 9.17 13.99
C THR A 203 2.96 9.36 15.49
N ALA A 204 1.75 9.33 16.03
CA ALA A 204 1.54 9.27 17.47
C ALA A 204 1.28 7.80 17.86
N THR A 205 2.15 7.24 18.68
CA THR A 205 1.94 5.92 19.30
C THR A 205 1.49 6.16 20.73
N VAL A 206 0.29 5.72 21.06
CA VAL A 206 -0.26 5.78 22.41
C VAL A 206 -0.18 4.39 23.03
N PRO A 207 0.58 4.17 24.12
CA PRO A 207 0.56 2.91 24.84
C PRO A 207 -0.80 2.76 25.55
N LEU A 208 -1.48 1.65 25.29
CA LEU A 208 -2.70 1.24 25.97
C LEU A 208 -2.29 0.40 27.18
N LEU A 209 -2.08 1.05 28.32
CA LEU A 209 -1.95 0.34 29.58
C LEU A 209 -3.28 -0.33 29.92
N ALA A 210 -3.22 -1.59 30.33
CA ALA A 210 -4.38 -2.32 30.85
C ALA A 210 -4.85 -1.66 32.16
N GLY A 211 -5.80 -0.74 32.06
CA GLY A 211 -6.49 -0.19 33.22
C GLY A 211 -6.79 1.31 33.13
N ASN A 212 -8.09 1.62 33.23
CA ASN A 212 -8.72 2.90 33.54
C ASN A 212 -8.81 3.95 32.42
N VAL A 213 -9.83 3.81 31.56
CA VAL A 213 -10.54 5.00 31.05
C VAL A 213 -11.53 5.43 32.14
N GLY A 214 -11.07 6.32 33.01
CA GLY A 214 -11.97 7.16 33.80
C GLY A 214 -12.59 8.20 32.87
N VAL A 215 -13.89 8.10 32.65
CA VAL A 215 -14.67 9.22 32.09
C VAL A 215 -14.81 10.25 33.22
N SER A 216 -13.94 11.27 33.22
CA SER A 216 -14.23 12.50 33.96
C SER A 216 -15.16 13.34 33.08
N GLY A 217 -16.46 13.18 33.30
CA GLY A 217 -17.43 14.21 32.97
C GLY A 217 -17.42 15.23 34.10
N ASP A 218 -16.81 16.39 33.86
CA ASP A 218 -17.04 17.55 34.72
C ASP A 218 -18.30 18.28 34.25
N SER A 219 -19.06 18.70 35.26
CA SER A 219 -20.45 19.16 35.22
C SER A 219 -20.67 20.50 34.53
#